data_AF-A0A439D8K7-F1
#
_entry.id   AF-A0A439D8K7-F1
#
_cell.length_a   1.000
_cell.length_b   1.000
_cell.length_c   1.000
_cell.angle_alpha   90.00
_cell.angle_beta   90.00
_cell.angle_gamma   90.00
#
_symmetry.space_group_name_H-M   'P 1'
#
loop_
_entity.id
_entity.type
_entity.pdbx_description
1 polymer ?
#
loop_
_entity_poly.entity_id
_entity_poly.type
_entity_poly.pdbx_seq_one_letter_code
_entity_poly.pdbx_strand_id
1 'polypeptide(L)'
;MKRRGTKRYYRLLFSSACGTVLLISFTILGGFSSSIATGDNEVLIQSAGCGYLYTGTDSFHDSLVYGSRKINNAANYAQQCYSSRDSQFDCNHFVTNRITGVIDKNASCPFDSTICLSPWGNIRIDSGFINSHLHLGLNAPIEERILWKSVLHCAPLTAAGFTSLDTQSPTKDVLFHYGNISTPSGKADYMFRIPDLDSQYSSTKSDSTLFSDINYKLNAFLVAVWNGTFAEIHSDFVPIDALVQENADIYLIFLSGNGVVFGDHTDDVWYNVSTTTTNIPITDASGSWAESVYLPQAPASPLACTDQHQFCTTDYSGTCGPLDSMRDAIAGAAPLFNTTYAEISNDTATTEKAARFTYFANTFFATSRHIVGILGQMGPRALMSQQTLLLGYQGPLALNQWQLDVSHW
;
A
#
# COMPACT_ATOMS: atom_id res chain seq x y z
N MET A 1 -56.57 13.19 61.96
CA MET A 1 -56.44 12.79 60.53
C MET A 1 -55.60 13.78 59.67
N LYS A 2 -54.62 14.53 60.22
CA LYS A 2 -53.84 15.55 59.46
C LYS A 2 -52.35 15.22 59.19
N ARG A 3 -51.80 14.10 59.69
CA ARG A 3 -50.37 13.73 59.54
C ARG A 3 -50.01 12.98 58.24
N ARG A 4 -50.99 12.59 57.42
CA ARG A 4 -50.77 11.82 56.17
C ARG A 4 -50.50 12.71 54.94
N GLY A 5 -50.89 13.99 54.96
CA GLY A 5 -50.71 14.92 53.83
C GLY A 5 -49.27 15.37 53.65
N THR A 6 -48.57 15.73 54.73
CA THR A 6 -47.22 16.30 54.69
C THR A 6 -46.17 15.36 54.09
N LYS A 7 -46.20 14.05 54.42
CA LYS A 7 -45.28 13.06 53.81
C LYS A 7 -45.45 12.91 52.29
N ARG A 8 -46.65 13.18 51.76
CA ARG A 8 -46.94 13.09 50.33
C ARG A 8 -46.40 14.33 49.58
N TYR A 9 -46.50 15.51 50.20
CA TYR A 9 -45.90 16.74 49.68
C TYR A 9 -44.37 16.68 49.64
N TYR A 10 -43.71 16.16 50.68
CA TYR A 10 -42.25 16.01 50.66
C TYR A 10 -41.75 15.04 49.58
N ARG A 11 -42.47 13.95 49.32
CA ARG A 11 -42.12 13.02 48.23
C ARG A 11 -42.32 13.64 46.85
N LEU A 12 -43.38 14.42 46.66
CA LEU A 12 -43.62 15.15 45.41
C LEU A 12 -42.57 16.24 45.19
N LEU A 13 -42.24 17.01 46.23
CA LEU A 13 -41.19 18.04 46.19
C LEU A 13 -39.80 17.46 45.94
N PHE A 14 -39.47 16.34 46.56
CA PHE A 14 -38.20 15.66 46.33
C PHE A 14 -38.11 15.12 44.89
N SER A 15 -39.18 14.49 44.40
CA SER A 15 -39.22 13.97 43.03
C SER A 15 -39.17 15.10 42.00
N SER A 16 -39.87 16.22 42.25
CA SER A 16 -39.80 17.39 41.38
C SER A 16 -38.40 18.00 41.41
N ALA A 17 -37.78 18.15 42.58
CA ALA A 17 -36.43 18.70 42.70
C ALA A 17 -35.39 17.83 41.97
N CYS A 18 -35.46 16.50 42.12
CA CYS A 18 -34.61 15.59 41.34
C CYS A 18 -34.85 15.74 39.83
N GLY A 19 -36.12 15.86 39.40
CA GLY A 19 -36.46 16.10 38.00
C GLY A 19 -35.86 17.40 37.46
N THR A 20 -35.95 18.50 38.21
CA THR A 20 -35.37 19.79 37.82
C THR A 20 -33.85 19.72 37.75
N VAL A 21 -33.20 19.08 38.74
CA VAL A 21 -31.74 18.91 38.75
C VAL A 21 -31.29 18.09 37.55
N LEU A 22 -31.98 17.00 37.22
CA LEU A 22 -31.65 16.19 36.03
C LEU A 22 -31.82 17.00 34.74
N LEU A 23 -32.91 17.75 34.58
CA LEU A 23 -33.12 18.60 33.41
C LEU A 23 -32.03 19.66 33.27
N ILE A 24 -31.66 20.33 34.37
CA ILE A 24 -30.57 21.32 34.37
C ILE A 24 -29.25 20.66 33.99
N SER A 25 -28.92 19.52 34.60
CA SER A 25 -27.69 18.77 34.28
C SER A 25 -27.64 18.32 32.82
N PHE A 26 -28.72 17.75 32.27
CA PHE A 26 -28.78 17.36 30.87
C PHE A 26 -28.72 18.54 29.91
N THR A 27 -29.28 19.71 30.28
CA THR A 27 -29.19 20.92 29.47
C THR A 27 -27.76 21.45 29.44
N ILE A 28 -27.08 21.47 30.60
CA ILE A 28 -25.68 21.88 30.71
C ILE A 28 -24.77 20.90 29.95
N LEU A 29 -24.95 19.60 30.15
CA LEU A 29 -24.19 18.56 29.44
C LEU A 29 -24.47 18.59 27.92
N GLY A 30 -25.70 18.86 27.51
CA GLY A 30 -26.08 19.05 26.11
C GLY A 30 -25.38 20.25 25.49
N GLY A 31 -25.31 21.38 26.21
CA GLY A 31 -24.58 22.57 25.77
C GLY A 31 -23.07 22.35 25.64
N PHE A 32 -22.46 21.63 26.57
CA PHE A 32 -21.06 21.22 26.45
C PHE A 32 -20.85 20.25 25.28
N SER A 33 -21.74 19.28 25.11
CA SER A 33 -21.68 18.33 23.98
C SER A 33 -21.81 19.04 22.64
N SER A 34 -22.68 20.06 22.52
CA SER A 34 -22.82 20.85 21.29
C SER A 34 -21.65 21.79 21.01
N SER A 35 -20.87 22.16 22.04
CA SER A 35 -19.63 22.93 21.83
C SER A 35 -18.47 22.07 21.36
N ILE A 36 -18.57 20.75 21.52
CA ILE A 36 -17.51 19.79 21.18
C ILE A 36 -17.82 19.10 19.84
N ALA A 37 -19.09 18.82 19.54
CA ALA A 37 -19.51 18.23 18.26
C ALA A 37 -20.23 19.26 17.39
N THR A 38 -19.63 19.63 16.26
CA THR A 38 -20.35 20.28 15.15
C THR A 38 -21.18 19.22 14.41
N GLY A 39 -22.25 19.65 13.75
CA GLY A 39 -23.36 18.78 13.30
C GLY A 39 -23.01 17.60 12.40
N ASP A 40 -21.79 17.53 11.86
CA ASP A 40 -21.31 16.48 10.97
C ASP A 40 -19.98 15.91 11.48
N ASN A 41 -19.98 14.94 12.41
CA ASN A 41 -18.82 14.12 12.86
C ASN A 41 -17.49 14.84 13.17
N GLU A 42 -17.48 16.16 13.21
CA GLU A 42 -16.31 17.00 13.39
C GLU A 42 -16.25 17.42 14.85
N VAL A 43 -15.06 17.26 15.43
CA VAL A 43 -14.80 17.56 16.83
C VAL A 43 -13.54 18.39 16.89
N LEU A 44 -13.60 19.55 17.55
CA LEU A 44 -12.40 20.32 17.81
C LEU A 44 -11.57 19.61 18.88
N ILE A 45 -10.45 19.03 18.48
CA ILE A 45 -9.51 18.37 19.38
C ILE A 45 -8.28 19.25 19.54
N GLN A 46 -8.02 19.70 20.77
CA GLN A 46 -6.75 20.27 21.16
C GLN A 46 -6.05 19.26 22.08
N SER A 47 -5.08 18.53 21.55
CA SER A 47 -4.29 17.55 22.31
C SER A 47 -2.81 17.90 22.24
N ALA A 48 -2.13 17.76 23.37
CA ALA A 48 -0.67 17.83 23.42
C ALA A 48 0.01 16.67 22.68
N GLY A 49 -0.75 15.63 22.29
CA GLY A 49 -0.28 14.48 21.51
C GLY A 49 -0.68 14.51 20.02
N CYS A 50 -1.12 15.65 19.49
CA CYS A 50 -1.37 15.79 18.05
C CYS A 50 -0.04 15.86 17.29
N GLY A 51 0.12 15.03 16.25
CA GLY A 51 1.36 14.99 15.46
C GLY A 51 1.40 13.79 14.52
N TYR A 52 2.54 13.60 13.85
CA TYR A 52 2.84 12.32 13.19
C TYR A 52 3.48 11.37 14.21
N LEU A 53 3.26 10.07 14.03
CA LEU A 53 3.84 9.08 14.92
C LEU A 53 5.29 8.81 14.49
N TYR A 54 6.24 9.16 15.37
CA TYR A 54 7.63 8.73 15.25
C TYR A 54 7.83 7.48 16.12
N THR A 55 8.11 6.36 15.48
CA THR A 55 8.26 5.07 16.16
C THR A 55 9.72 4.87 16.55
N GLY A 56 10.06 5.20 17.79
CA GLY A 56 11.37 4.87 18.37
C GLY A 56 11.54 3.36 18.60
N THR A 57 12.77 2.93 18.92
CA THR A 57 13.10 1.51 19.14
C THR A 57 12.31 0.87 20.29
N ASP A 58 11.93 1.67 21.30
CA ASP A 58 11.29 1.17 22.53
C ASP A 58 9.80 0.85 22.37
N SER A 59 9.17 1.24 21.25
CA SER A 59 7.74 1.02 20.96
C SER A 59 7.51 0.21 19.68
N PHE A 60 8.48 -0.63 19.29
CA PHE A 60 8.42 -1.43 18.06
C PHE A 60 7.14 -2.27 17.92
N HIS A 61 6.71 -2.96 18.99
CA HIS A 61 5.51 -3.78 18.97
C HIS A 61 4.23 -2.97 18.70
N ASP A 62 4.05 -1.85 19.40
CA ASP A 62 2.89 -0.97 19.20
C ASP A 62 2.88 -0.36 17.79
N SER A 63 4.06 -0.06 17.27
CA SER A 63 4.28 0.47 15.93
C SER A 63 3.89 -0.53 14.84
N LEU A 64 4.17 -1.82 15.05
CA LEU A 64 3.73 -2.91 14.17
C LEU A 64 2.20 -3.04 14.18
N VAL A 65 1.59 -3.04 15.37
CA VAL A 65 0.12 -3.15 15.50
C VAL A 65 -0.57 -1.95 14.84
N TYR A 66 -0.07 -0.74 15.08
CA TYR A 66 -0.58 0.47 14.47
C TYR A 66 -0.45 0.43 12.94
N GLY A 67 0.72 0.07 12.42
CA GLY A 67 0.98 -0.05 10.99
C GLY A 67 0.05 -1.06 10.31
N SER A 68 -0.10 -2.24 10.90
CA SER A 68 -0.99 -3.28 10.39
C SER A 68 -2.45 -2.83 10.36
N ARG A 69 -2.94 -2.23 11.46
CA ARG A 69 -4.31 -1.68 11.52
C ARG A 69 -4.53 -0.59 10.49
N LYS A 70 -3.56 0.31 10.31
CA LYS A 70 -3.64 1.39 9.33
C LYS A 70 -3.83 0.85 7.90
N ILE A 71 -3.01 -0.12 7.49
CA ILE A 71 -3.11 -0.72 6.14
C ILE A 71 -4.45 -1.44 5.98
N ASN A 72 -4.87 -2.27 6.95
CA ASN A 72 -6.14 -2.99 6.84
C ASN A 72 -7.35 -2.03 6.81
N ASN A 73 -7.32 -0.94 7.59
CA ASN A 73 -8.38 0.06 7.57
C ASN A 73 -8.44 0.79 6.22
N ALA A 74 -7.28 1.17 5.66
CA ALA A 74 -7.20 1.81 4.35
C ALA A 74 -7.70 0.88 3.23
N ALA A 75 -7.29 -0.40 3.24
CA ALA A 75 -7.74 -1.40 2.28
C ALA A 75 -9.25 -1.65 2.37
N ASN A 76 -9.80 -1.75 3.59
CA ASN A 76 -11.25 -1.89 3.79
C ASN A 76 -12.02 -0.69 3.25
N TYR A 77 -11.54 0.53 3.50
CA TYR A 77 -12.16 1.74 2.96
C TYR A 77 -12.08 1.77 1.43
N ALA A 78 -10.92 1.48 0.84
CA ALA A 78 -10.77 1.41 -0.61
C ALA A 78 -11.71 0.36 -1.23
N GLN A 79 -11.82 -0.82 -0.62
CA GLN A 79 -12.72 -1.87 -1.06
C GLN A 79 -14.19 -1.46 -0.98
N GLN A 80 -14.61 -0.74 0.07
CA GLN A 80 -16.00 -0.33 0.24
C GLN A 80 -16.38 0.86 -0.64
N CYS A 81 -15.44 1.77 -0.88
CA CYS A 81 -15.71 3.09 -1.44
C CYS A 81 -15.21 3.30 -2.87
N TYR A 82 -14.20 2.56 -3.32
CA TYR A 82 -13.58 2.76 -4.65
C TYR A 82 -13.89 1.64 -5.65
N SER A 83 -14.43 0.51 -5.19
CA SER A 83 -14.72 -0.67 -6.02
C SER A 83 -15.98 -0.52 -6.88
N SER A 84 -16.95 0.30 -6.49
CA SER A 84 -18.18 0.57 -7.25
C SER A 84 -18.54 2.07 -7.21
N ARG A 85 -19.24 2.56 -8.25
CA ARG A 85 -19.67 3.97 -8.31
C ARG A 85 -20.86 4.29 -7.39
N ASP A 86 -21.59 3.26 -6.97
CA ASP A 86 -22.78 3.35 -6.12
C ASP A 86 -22.55 2.58 -4.81
N SER A 87 -21.60 3.02 -3.99
CA SER A 87 -21.38 2.42 -2.67
C SER A 87 -22.55 2.78 -1.74
N GLN A 88 -23.21 1.77 -1.17
CA GLN A 88 -24.19 1.97 -0.09
C GLN A 88 -23.55 2.33 1.26
N PHE A 89 -22.21 2.38 1.30
CA PHE A 89 -21.42 2.71 2.48
C PHE A 89 -21.20 4.22 2.59
N ASP A 90 -21.05 4.69 3.84
CA ASP A 90 -20.73 6.09 4.14
C ASP A 90 -19.26 6.38 3.82
N CYS A 91 -19.02 6.78 2.58
CA CYS A 91 -17.67 7.05 2.06
C CYS A 91 -17.19 8.49 2.30
N ASN A 92 -17.73 9.18 3.30
CA ASN A 92 -17.46 10.59 3.58
C ASN A 92 -16.33 10.81 4.60
N HIS A 93 -15.39 9.87 4.72
CA HIS A 93 -14.28 9.99 5.69
C HIS A 93 -13.22 11.02 5.27
N PHE A 94 -13.03 11.22 3.96
CA PHE A 94 -12.05 12.16 3.42
C PHE A 94 -12.74 13.35 2.75
N VAL A 95 -12.07 14.50 2.76
CA VAL A 95 -12.58 15.75 2.15
C VAL A 95 -12.85 15.57 0.66
N THR A 96 -11.97 14.83 -0.04
CA THR A 96 -12.19 14.43 -1.42
C THR A 96 -12.38 12.92 -1.47
N ASN A 97 -13.54 12.49 -1.97
CA ASN A 97 -13.91 11.07 -2.04
C ASN A 97 -12.96 10.26 -2.93
N ARG A 98 -12.34 10.85 -3.95
CA ARG A 98 -11.39 10.13 -4.81
C ARG A 98 -10.38 11.09 -5.42
N ILE A 99 -9.10 10.77 -5.31
CA ILE A 99 -8.05 11.46 -6.05
C ILE A 99 -8.10 11.00 -7.51
N THR A 100 -8.37 11.92 -8.42
CA THR A 100 -8.39 11.64 -9.85
C THR A 100 -7.00 11.78 -10.45
N GLY A 101 -6.33 10.64 -10.69
CA GLY A 101 -5.07 10.58 -11.43
C GLY A 101 -5.25 10.15 -12.89
N VAL A 102 -4.16 10.20 -13.65
CA VAL A 102 -4.05 9.66 -15.01
C VAL A 102 -3.37 8.30 -14.94
N ILE A 103 -4.01 7.28 -15.50
CA ILE A 103 -3.46 5.93 -15.63
C ILE A 103 -3.21 5.67 -17.12
N ASP A 104 -1.94 5.68 -17.51
CA ASP A 104 -1.49 5.27 -18.84
C ASP A 104 -1.12 3.78 -18.81
N LYS A 105 -1.89 2.96 -19.53
CA LYS A 105 -1.69 1.49 -19.63
C LYS A 105 -0.87 1.09 -20.86
N ASN A 106 -0.32 2.06 -21.58
CA ASN A 106 0.54 1.83 -22.73
C ASN A 106 1.85 2.63 -22.62
N ALA A 107 2.34 2.77 -21.39
CA ALA A 107 3.58 3.48 -21.10
C ALA A 107 4.81 2.71 -21.62
N SER A 108 5.91 3.43 -21.81
CA SER A 108 7.20 2.84 -22.18
C SER A 108 7.83 2.07 -21.01
N CYS A 109 8.87 1.28 -21.25
CA CYS A 109 9.68 0.73 -20.15
C CYS A 109 10.33 1.88 -19.32
N PRO A 110 10.24 1.88 -17.97
CA PRO A 110 10.91 2.86 -17.12
C PRO A 110 12.39 2.53 -16.84
N PHE A 111 12.86 1.35 -17.24
CA PHE A 111 14.21 0.86 -16.99
C PHE A 111 15.01 0.74 -18.29
N ASP A 112 16.21 0.14 -18.20
CA ASP A 112 16.96 -0.21 -19.40
C ASP A 112 16.14 -1.13 -20.33
N SER A 113 16.19 -0.87 -21.64
CA SER A 113 15.40 -1.62 -22.63
C SER A 113 15.64 -3.13 -22.64
N THR A 114 16.76 -3.59 -22.07
CA THR A 114 17.14 -5.01 -22.02
C THR A 114 16.43 -5.81 -20.91
N ILE A 115 15.86 -5.14 -19.91
CA ILE A 115 15.33 -5.83 -18.72
C ILE A 115 13.81 -5.92 -18.67
N CYS A 116 13.10 -4.97 -19.28
CA CYS A 116 11.65 -5.06 -19.41
C CYS A 116 11.25 -6.19 -20.35
N LEU A 117 10.16 -6.87 -20.03
CA LEU A 117 9.59 -7.91 -20.90
C LEU A 117 9.04 -7.33 -22.22
N SER A 118 8.56 -6.08 -22.18
CA SER A 118 8.08 -5.35 -23.35
C SER A 118 8.49 -3.87 -23.30
N PRO A 119 8.84 -3.26 -24.46
CA PRO A 119 9.14 -1.83 -24.52
C PRO A 119 7.92 -0.92 -24.31
N TRP A 120 6.70 -1.45 -24.53
CA TRP A 120 5.42 -0.73 -24.43
C TRP A 120 4.36 -1.59 -23.72
N GLY A 121 3.17 -1.05 -23.47
CA GLY A 121 2.12 -1.76 -22.73
C GLY A 121 2.39 -1.80 -21.22
N ASN A 122 3.34 -0.99 -20.72
CA ASN A 122 3.61 -0.83 -19.30
C ASN A 122 2.60 0.14 -18.66
N ILE A 123 2.62 0.27 -17.33
CA ILE A 123 1.65 1.12 -16.61
C ILE A 123 2.33 2.29 -15.92
N ARG A 124 1.85 3.50 -16.18
CA ARG A 124 2.23 4.73 -15.48
C ARG A 124 1.01 5.36 -14.82
N ILE A 125 1.05 5.47 -13.50
CA ILE A 125 0.01 6.09 -12.67
C ILE A 125 0.55 7.43 -12.18
N ASP A 126 -0.08 8.52 -12.59
CA ASP A 126 0.27 9.88 -12.21
C ASP A 126 -0.89 10.49 -11.43
N SER A 127 -0.68 10.81 -10.16
CA SER A 127 -1.73 11.34 -9.30
C SER A 127 -2.25 12.72 -9.73
N GLY A 128 -1.53 13.43 -10.61
CA GLY A 128 -1.63 14.87 -10.72
C GLY A 128 -1.23 15.58 -9.42
N PHE A 129 -1.48 16.88 -9.34
CA PHE A 129 -1.19 17.65 -8.13
C PHE A 129 -2.31 17.52 -7.09
N ILE A 130 -1.98 16.87 -5.98
CA ILE A 130 -2.79 16.76 -4.78
C ILE A 130 -2.54 17.99 -3.90
N ASN A 131 -3.52 18.90 -3.87
CA ASN A 131 -3.55 20.03 -2.94
C ASN A 131 -3.83 19.59 -1.49
N SER A 132 -2.96 20.01 -0.56
CA SER A 132 -3.05 19.71 0.87
C SER A 132 -4.37 20.12 1.51
N HIS A 133 -4.96 21.22 1.07
CA HIS A 133 -6.20 21.74 1.62
C HIS A 133 -7.42 21.10 0.95
N LEU A 134 -7.50 21.19 -0.38
CA LEU A 134 -8.69 20.76 -1.11
C LEU A 134 -8.89 19.25 -1.08
N HIS A 135 -7.80 18.48 -1.14
CA HIS A 135 -7.89 17.03 -1.23
C HIS A 135 -7.66 16.33 0.11
N LEU A 136 -6.77 16.86 0.96
CA LEU A 136 -6.36 16.20 2.20
C LEU A 136 -6.93 16.86 3.46
N GLY A 137 -7.63 17.99 3.35
CA GLY A 137 -8.28 18.65 4.48
C GLY A 137 -7.35 19.41 5.41
N LEU A 138 -6.09 19.65 5.03
CA LEU A 138 -5.16 20.45 5.82
C LEU A 138 -5.50 21.93 5.66
N ASN A 139 -6.09 22.52 6.70
CA ASN A 139 -6.54 23.90 6.67
C ASN A 139 -5.37 24.90 6.58
N ALA A 140 -5.30 25.65 5.48
CA ALA A 140 -4.26 26.67 5.24
C ALA A 140 -4.75 27.71 4.20
N PRO A 141 -4.34 28.99 4.32
CA PRO A 141 -4.60 30.01 3.31
C PRO A 141 -3.90 29.65 2.00
N ILE A 142 -4.33 30.24 0.87
CA ILE A 142 -3.95 29.75 -0.46
C ILE A 142 -2.45 29.75 -0.69
N GLU A 143 -1.73 30.77 -0.21
CA GLU A 143 -0.28 30.96 -0.30
C GLU A 143 0.56 29.98 0.53
N GLU A 144 -0.10 29.21 1.39
CA GLU A 144 0.50 28.32 2.38
C GLU A 144 0.19 26.84 2.13
N ARG A 145 -0.55 26.53 1.06
CA ARG A 145 -0.90 25.15 0.69
C ARG A 145 0.27 24.48 0.00
N ILE A 146 0.33 23.17 0.17
CA ILE A 146 1.35 22.32 -0.45
C ILE A 146 0.66 21.55 -1.56
N LEU A 147 1.28 21.51 -2.74
CA LEU A 147 0.92 20.56 -3.79
C LEU A 147 1.89 19.40 -3.71
N TRP A 148 1.36 18.18 -3.78
CA TRP A 148 2.15 16.96 -3.85
C TRP A 148 1.72 16.15 -5.05
N LYS A 149 2.69 15.53 -5.72
CA LYS A 149 2.47 14.64 -6.85
C LYS A 149 3.23 13.35 -6.60
N SER A 150 2.61 12.22 -6.93
CA SER A 150 3.24 10.90 -6.97
C SER A 150 3.08 10.29 -8.36
N VAL A 151 4.15 9.66 -8.84
CA VAL A 151 4.19 8.97 -10.13
C VAL A 151 4.76 7.58 -9.91
N LEU A 152 3.94 6.57 -10.12
CA LEU A 152 4.34 5.16 -10.12
C LEU A 152 4.42 4.68 -11.56
N HIS A 153 5.55 4.11 -11.98
CA HIS A 153 5.74 3.59 -13.33
C HIS A 153 6.29 2.17 -13.27
N CYS A 154 5.49 1.19 -13.70
CA CYS A 154 5.79 -0.23 -13.53
C CYS A 154 5.86 -0.98 -14.86
N ALA A 155 6.76 -1.97 -14.92
CA ALA A 155 6.93 -2.88 -16.04
C ALA A 155 7.23 -4.32 -15.55
N PRO A 156 6.59 -5.35 -16.14
CA PRO A 156 7.04 -6.73 -16.00
C PRO A 156 8.47 -6.89 -16.55
N LEU A 157 9.29 -7.71 -15.89
CA LEU A 157 10.69 -7.93 -16.25
C LEU A 157 10.91 -9.31 -16.87
N THR A 158 11.95 -9.46 -17.68
CA THR A 158 12.36 -10.76 -18.20
C THR A 158 13.18 -11.55 -17.17
N ALA A 159 12.73 -12.76 -16.82
CA ALA A 159 13.54 -13.67 -16.00
C ALA A 159 14.68 -14.34 -16.77
N ALA A 160 14.63 -14.32 -18.11
CA ALA A 160 15.63 -14.96 -18.96
C ALA A 160 16.99 -14.26 -18.83
N GLY A 161 18.04 -15.02 -18.51
CA GLY A 161 19.38 -14.47 -18.26
C GLY A 161 19.58 -13.89 -16.85
N PHE A 162 18.52 -13.80 -16.04
CA PHE A 162 18.57 -13.29 -14.67
C PHE A 162 18.19 -14.35 -13.62
N THR A 163 18.21 -15.62 -14.00
CA THR A 163 17.92 -16.74 -13.09
C THR A 163 18.98 -17.83 -13.16
N SER A 164 19.19 -18.52 -12.05
CA SER A 164 19.97 -19.76 -11.96
C SER A 164 19.28 -20.77 -11.05
N LEU A 165 19.71 -22.03 -11.11
CA LEU A 165 19.14 -23.12 -10.31
C LEU A 165 20.14 -23.58 -9.25
N ASP A 166 19.73 -23.52 -7.98
CA ASP A 166 20.46 -24.14 -6.88
C ASP A 166 20.02 -25.60 -6.73
N THR A 167 20.76 -26.50 -7.39
CA THR A 167 20.50 -27.95 -7.33
C THR A 167 20.86 -28.58 -5.99
N GLN A 168 21.52 -27.85 -5.07
CA GLN A 168 21.86 -28.36 -3.74
C GLN A 168 20.71 -28.16 -2.75
N SER A 169 19.80 -27.23 -3.03
CA SER A 169 18.58 -27.04 -2.26
C SER A 169 17.65 -28.27 -2.39
N PRO A 170 17.01 -28.75 -1.31
CA PRO A 170 16.04 -29.85 -1.36
C PRO A 170 14.89 -29.61 -2.35
N THR A 171 14.54 -28.34 -2.56
CA THR A 171 13.46 -27.87 -3.43
C THR A 171 13.96 -27.33 -4.77
N LYS A 172 15.24 -27.57 -5.10
CA LYS A 172 15.91 -27.07 -6.31
C LYS A 172 15.61 -25.59 -6.56
N ASP A 173 15.93 -24.74 -5.60
CA ASP A 173 15.49 -23.35 -5.64
C ASP A 173 15.99 -22.61 -6.90
N VAL A 174 15.13 -21.76 -7.45
CA VAL A 174 15.49 -20.80 -8.49
C VAL A 174 15.93 -19.50 -7.82
N LEU A 175 17.13 -19.06 -8.16
CA LEU A 175 17.77 -17.84 -7.69
C LEU A 175 17.56 -16.72 -8.72
N PHE A 176 17.18 -15.53 -8.26
CA PHE A 176 16.95 -14.35 -9.09
C PHE A 176 18.06 -13.31 -8.89
N HIS A 177 18.75 -12.98 -9.99
CA HIS A 177 19.95 -12.16 -10.05
C HIS A 177 19.68 -10.71 -10.48
N TYR A 178 18.60 -10.10 -9.96
CA TYR A 178 18.31 -8.68 -10.15
C TYR A 178 19.13 -7.75 -9.25
N GLY A 179 20.00 -8.35 -8.44
CA GLY A 179 20.89 -7.65 -7.54
C GLY A 179 21.52 -8.58 -6.53
N ASN A 180 22.25 -7.97 -5.60
CA ASN A 180 23.03 -8.67 -4.59
C ASN A 180 22.49 -8.38 -3.19
N ILE A 181 22.46 -9.39 -2.32
CA ILE A 181 22.11 -9.22 -0.91
C ILE A 181 23.29 -9.58 -0.01
N SER A 182 23.37 -8.93 1.14
CA SER A 182 24.27 -9.34 2.22
C SER A 182 23.57 -10.35 3.12
N THR A 183 24.12 -11.56 3.23
CA THR A 183 23.62 -12.62 4.12
C THR A 183 24.58 -12.87 5.28
N PRO A 184 24.16 -13.58 6.35
CA PRO A 184 25.07 -13.98 7.42
C PRO A 184 26.29 -14.81 6.94
N SER A 185 26.20 -15.46 5.78
CA SER A 185 27.28 -16.24 5.19
C SER A 185 28.13 -15.47 4.18
N GLY A 186 27.85 -14.18 3.94
CA GLY A 186 28.58 -13.31 3.03
C GLY A 186 27.69 -12.63 2.00
N LYS A 187 28.31 -12.00 0.99
CA LYS A 187 27.56 -11.41 -0.13
C LYS A 187 27.08 -12.53 -1.06
N ALA A 188 25.78 -12.53 -1.37
CA ALA A 188 25.20 -13.39 -2.39
C ALA A 188 25.02 -12.61 -3.69
N ASP A 189 25.16 -13.30 -4.82
CA ASP A 189 24.99 -12.74 -6.16
C ASP A 189 23.55 -12.81 -6.68
N TYR A 190 22.60 -13.16 -5.80
CA TYR A 190 21.17 -13.14 -6.03
C TYR A 190 20.49 -12.34 -4.91
N MET A 191 19.26 -11.87 -5.16
CA MET A 191 18.48 -11.10 -4.19
C MET A 191 17.21 -11.81 -3.73
N PHE A 192 16.71 -12.76 -4.53
CA PHE A 192 15.52 -13.53 -4.21
C PHE A 192 15.71 -15.00 -4.60
N ARG A 193 15.10 -15.90 -3.82
CA ARG A 193 15.11 -17.34 -4.07
C ARG A 193 13.73 -17.92 -3.79
N ILE A 194 13.33 -18.90 -4.58
CA ILE A 194 12.05 -19.59 -4.43
C ILE A 194 12.17 -21.04 -4.92
N PRO A 195 11.44 -22.01 -4.35
CA PRO A 195 11.37 -23.37 -4.90
C PRO A 195 11.07 -23.41 -6.40
N ASP A 196 11.62 -24.40 -7.11
CA ASP A 196 11.27 -24.59 -8.52
C ASP A 196 9.77 -24.87 -8.72
N LEU A 197 9.33 -24.79 -9.97
CA LEU A 197 7.92 -24.96 -10.32
C LEU A 197 7.42 -26.35 -9.92
N ASP A 198 8.21 -27.41 -10.10
CA ASP A 198 7.78 -28.76 -9.73
C ASP A 198 7.64 -28.93 -8.21
N SER A 199 8.54 -28.35 -7.43
CA SER A 199 8.43 -28.36 -5.97
C SER A 199 7.22 -27.55 -5.49
N GLN A 200 6.97 -26.37 -6.07
CA GLN A 200 5.80 -25.53 -5.70
C GLN A 200 4.46 -26.23 -5.96
N TYR A 201 4.40 -27.07 -7.00
CA TYR A 201 3.17 -27.75 -7.43
C TYR A 201 3.13 -29.23 -7.06
N SER A 202 4.12 -29.72 -6.30
CA SER A 202 4.24 -31.14 -5.93
C SER A 202 2.98 -31.65 -5.23
N SER A 203 2.49 -30.90 -4.23
CA SER A 203 1.25 -31.20 -3.51
C SER A 203 0.03 -31.19 -4.44
N THR A 204 -0.13 -30.14 -5.24
CA THR A 204 -1.23 -30.00 -6.21
C THR A 204 -1.26 -31.15 -7.23
N LYS A 205 -0.09 -31.66 -7.63
CA LYS A 205 0.04 -32.79 -8.56
C LYS A 205 -0.15 -34.16 -7.88
N SER A 206 0.06 -34.27 -6.57
CA SER A 206 0.05 -35.55 -5.85
C SER A 206 -1.20 -35.82 -5.01
N ASP A 207 -1.84 -34.78 -4.47
CA ASP A 207 -2.95 -34.92 -3.52
C ASP A 207 -3.95 -33.76 -3.68
N SER A 208 -5.10 -34.06 -4.26
CA SER A 208 -6.18 -33.09 -4.50
C SER A 208 -6.93 -32.64 -3.26
N THR A 209 -6.69 -33.25 -2.10
CA THR A 209 -7.32 -32.80 -0.85
C THR A 209 -6.74 -31.48 -0.34
N LEU A 210 -5.69 -30.96 -1.00
CA LEU A 210 -4.87 -29.82 -0.56
C LEU A 210 -5.20 -28.48 -1.25
N PHE A 211 -6.30 -28.38 -2.01
CA PHE A 211 -6.74 -27.09 -2.57
C PHE A 211 -7.18 -26.09 -1.49
N SER A 212 -7.49 -26.56 -0.28
CA SER A 212 -7.66 -25.69 0.89
C SER A 212 -6.30 -25.12 1.31
N ASP A 213 -6.18 -23.79 1.40
CA ASP A 213 -5.00 -23.02 1.80
C ASP A 213 -3.97 -22.68 0.70
N ILE A 214 -4.29 -22.94 -0.58
CA ILE A 214 -3.47 -22.51 -1.73
C ILE A 214 -3.83 -21.08 -2.14
N ASN A 215 -2.82 -20.21 -2.22
CA ASN A 215 -2.94 -18.86 -2.78
C ASN A 215 -1.59 -18.37 -3.31
N TYR A 216 -1.60 -17.30 -4.11
CA TYR A 216 -0.40 -16.64 -4.62
C TYR A 216 0.47 -16.11 -3.48
N LYS A 217 1.76 -15.96 -3.76
CA LYS A 217 2.67 -15.20 -2.89
C LYS A 217 3.19 -13.98 -3.64
N LEU A 218 3.17 -12.85 -2.94
CA LEU A 218 3.80 -11.61 -3.36
C LEU A 218 5.00 -11.35 -2.45
N ASN A 219 6.17 -11.12 -3.06
CA ASN A 219 7.37 -10.68 -2.38
C ASN A 219 7.79 -9.35 -2.99
N ALA A 220 7.95 -8.31 -2.19
CA ALA A 220 8.29 -6.98 -2.66
C ALA A 220 9.54 -6.48 -1.92
N PHE A 221 10.41 -5.80 -2.65
CA PHE A 221 11.70 -5.33 -2.17
C PHE A 221 11.90 -3.87 -2.58
N LEU A 222 12.51 -3.07 -1.71
CA LEU A 222 12.81 -1.66 -1.92
C LEU A 222 14.29 -1.43 -2.22
N VAL A 223 14.54 -0.55 -3.16
CA VAL A 223 15.82 0.11 -3.41
C VAL A 223 15.59 1.61 -3.25
N ALA A 224 16.18 2.19 -2.21
CA ALA A 224 16.06 3.61 -1.93
C ALA A 224 17.16 4.40 -2.65
N VAL A 225 16.80 5.56 -3.22
CA VAL A 225 17.71 6.42 -3.99
C VAL A 225 17.86 7.77 -3.31
N TRP A 226 19.08 8.10 -2.90
CA TRP A 226 19.43 9.28 -2.11
C TRP A 226 20.56 10.05 -2.81
N ASN A 227 20.38 11.35 -2.97
CA ASN A 227 21.25 12.25 -3.75
C ASN A 227 21.62 11.67 -5.13
N GLY A 228 20.65 11.12 -5.85
CA GLY A 228 20.89 10.53 -7.16
C GLY A 228 21.62 9.18 -7.14
N THR A 229 21.84 8.60 -5.96
CA THR A 229 22.63 7.37 -5.79
C THR A 229 21.92 6.35 -4.91
N PHE A 230 22.22 5.07 -5.14
CA PHE A 230 21.71 3.99 -4.32
C PHE A 230 22.10 4.14 -2.83
N ALA A 231 21.11 4.05 -1.94
CA ALA A 231 21.31 4.09 -0.50
C ALA A 231 21.35 2.67 0.10
N GLU A 232 22.55 2.09 0.23
CA GLU A 232 22.74 0.69 0.66
C GLU A 232 22.09 0.35 2.00
N ILE A 233 22.20 1.23 2.99
CA ILE A 233 21.65 1.00 4.34
C ILE A 233 20.11 1.10 4.42
N HIS A 234 19.46 1.62 3.38
CA HIS A 234 18.01 1.82 3.30
C HIS A 234 17.34 0.95 2.24
N SER A 235 18.09 0.04 1.65
CA SER A 235 17.65 -0.83 0.57
C SER A 235 17.73 -2.29 0.98
N ASP A 236 16.84 -3.11 0.44
CA ASP A 236 16.81 -4.56 0.73
C ASP A 236 17.92 -5.30 -0.03
N PHE A 237 18.39 -4.74 -1.15
CA PHE A 237 19.43 -5.33 -2.00
C PHE A 237 20.13 -4.24 -2.83
N VAL A 238 21.30 -4.57 -3.39
CA VAL A 238 22.03 -3.74 -4.34
C VAL A 238 21.56 -4.08 -5.76
N PRO A 239 20.91 -3.17 -6.51
CA PRO A 239 20.38 -3.47 -7.84
C PRO A 239 21.50 -3.65 -8.88
N ILE A 240 21.20 -4.41 -9.94
CA ILE A 240 22.01 -4.41 -11.17
C ILE A 240 21.84 -3.10 -11.95
N ASP A 241 22.82 -2.75 -12.78
CA ASP A 241 22.84 -1.51 -13.57
C ASP A 241 21.56 -1.28 -14.37
N ALA A 242 20.98 -2.33 -14.95
CA ALA A 242 19.77 -2.25 -15.76
C ALA A 242 18.51 -1.80 -14.98
N LEU A 243 18.53 -1.91 -13.64
CA LEU A 243 17.46 -1.43 -12.76
C LEU A 243 17.74 -0.05 -12.15
N VAL A 244 18.98 0.46 -12.25
CA VAL A 244 19.38 1.71 -11.60
C VAL A 244 18.59 2.89 -12.17
N GLN A 245 18.08 3.72 -11.27
CA GLN A 245 17.45 4.99 -11.55
C GLN A 245 18.02 6.03 -10.59
N GLU A 246 18.34 7.22 -11.12
CA GLU A 246 18.89 8.31 -10.30
C GLU A 246 17.79 9.13 -9.64
N ASN A 247 16.56 9.13 -10.19
CA ASN A 247 15.51 10.06 -9.79
C ASN A 247 14.23 9.37 -9.28
N ALA A 248 14.34 8.14 -8.76
CA ALA A 248 13.19 7.39 -8.28
C ALA A 248 13.61 6.33 -7.27
N ASP A 249 12.76 6.09 -6.26
CA ASP A 249 12.87 4.85 -5.50
C ASP A 249 12.38 3.69 -6.37
N ILE A 250 12.95 2.49 -6.21
CA ILE A 250 12.61 1.33 -7.04
C ILE A 250 12.00 0.24 -6.16
N TYR A 251 10.93 -0.35 -6.64
CA TYR A 251 10.32 -1.53 -6.05
C TYR A 251 10.44 -2.72 -7.00
N LEU A 252 10.89 -3.86 -6.49
CA LEU A 252 10.91 -5.12 -7.23
C LEU A 252 9.93 -6.09 -6.58
N ILE A 253 8.95 -6.56 -7.35
CA ILE A 253 7.84 -7.39 -6.91
C ILE A 253 7.86 -8.71 -7.67
N PHE A 254 7.76 -9.82 -6.94
CA PHE A 254 7.65 -11.17 -7.50
C PHE A 254 6.27 -11.75 -7.18
N LEU A 255 5.56 -12.17 -8.22
CA LEU A 255 4.36 -12.99 -8.12
C LEU A 255 4.75 -14.46 -8.30
N SER A 256 4.43 -15.31 -7.33
CA SER A 256 4.54 -16.76 -7.51
C SER A 256 3.18 -17.44 -7.38
N GLY A 257 2.96 -18.45 -8.24
CA GLY A 257 1.74 -19.23 -8.27
C GLY A 257 1.51 -20.03 -7.00
N ASN A 258 2.58 -20.55 -6.37
CA ASN A 258 2.53 -21.24 -5.07
C ASN A 258 1.41 -22.31 -5.00
N GLY A 259 1.28 -23.10 -6.06
CA GLY A 259 0.28 -24.17 -6.17
C GLY A 259 -1.04 -23.76 -6.82
N VAL A 260 -1.27 -22.47 -7.08
CA VAL A 260 -2.48 -21.97 -7.76
C VAL A 260 -2.52 -22.45 -9.21
N VAL A 261 -3.63 -23.03 -9.61
CA VAL A 261 -3.89 -23.54 -10.97
C VAL A 261 -4.94 -22.68 -11.67
N PHE A 262 -4.97 -22.70 -12.99
CA PHE A 262 -5.88 -21.89 -13.80
C PHE A 262 -6.85 -22.79 -14.56
N GLY A 263 -8.14 -22.42 -14.57
CA GLY A 263 -9.14 -23.13 -15.38
C GLY A 263 -9.07 -22.80 -16.86
N ASP A 264 -8.62 -21.58 -17.18
CA ASP A 264 -8.46 -21.09 -18.53
C ASP A 264 -7.07 -20.51 -18.76
N HIS A 265 -6.64 -20.54 -20.01
CA HIS A 265 -5.44 -19.82 -20.45
C HIS A 265 -5.64 -18.29 -20.34
N THR A 266 -4.58 -17.56 -20.03
CA THR A 266 -4.54 -16.10 -20.08
C THR A 266 -3.27 -15.61 -20.76
N ASP A 267 -3.40 -14.60 -21.63
CA ASP A 267 -2.27 -13.90 -22.25
C ASP A 267 -1.68 -12.81 -21.33
N ASP A 268 -2.12 -12.73 -20.07
CA ASP A 268 -1.53 -11.81 -19.11
C ASP A 268 -0.04 -12.15 -18.88
N VAL A 269 0.81 -11.20 -19.24
CA VAL A 269 2.26 -11.36 -19.29
C VAL A 269 2.93 -11.55 -17.92
N TRP A 270 2.28 -11.16 -16.82
CA TRP A 270 2.84 -11.30 -15.47
C TRP A 270 2.39 -12.60 -14.83
N TYR A 271 1.13 -13.00 -15.00
CA TYR A 271 0.68 -14.33 -14.56
C TYR A 271 1.30 -15.45 -15.39
N ASN A 272 1.62 -15.17 -16.66
CA ASN A 272 2.43 -15.99 -17.57
C ASN A 272 2.04 -17.48 -17.54
N VAL A 273 0.81 -17.76 -17.96
CA VAL A 273 0.19 -19.08 -17.89
C VAL A 273 0.50 -19.89 -19.15
N SER A 274 0.73 -21.20 -19.00
CA SER A 274 0.99 -22.10 -20.12
C SER A 274 -0.20 -22.20 -21.07
N THR A 275 0.07 -22.35 -22.37
CA THR A 275 -0.95 -22.64 -23.40
C THR A 275 -1.39 -24.11 -23.42
N THR A 276 -0.70 -24.99 -22.68
CA THR A 276 -1.02 -26.42 -22.62
C THR A 276 -1.53 -26.81 -21.25
N THR A 277 -2.54 -27.66 -21.22
CA THR A 277 -3.09 -28.18 -19.97
C THR A 277 -2.20 -29.29 -19.38
N THR A 278 -2.25 -29.40 -18.06
CA THR A 278 -1.72 -30.48 -17.26
C THR A 278 -2.88 -31.17 -16.55
N ASN A 279 -2.92 -32.50 -16.59
CA ASN A 279 -3.93 -33.26 -15.89
C ASN A 279 -3.53 -33.42 -14.43
N ILE A 280 -4.32 -32.86 -13.51
CA ILE A 280 -4.17 -33.03 -12.08
C ILE A 280 -5.13 -34.13 -11.59
N PRO A 281 -4.68 -35.10 -10.79
CA PRO A 281 -5.58 -36.10 -10.24
C PRO A 281 -6.48 -35.45 -9.20
N ILE A 282 -7.79 -35.74 -9.24
CA ILE A 282 -8.76 -35.38 -8.20
C ILE A 282 -9.36 -36.64 -7.63
N THR A 283 -9.41 -36.74 -6.31
CA THR A 283 -10.04 -37.83 -5.56
C THR A 283 -10.98 -37.27 -4.50
N ASP A 284 -12.22 -37.73 -4.51
CA ASP A 284 -13.21 -37.43 -3.48
C ASP A 284 -13.93 -38.72 -3.02
N ALA A 285 -15.00 -38.57 -2.24
CA ALA A 285 -15.79 -39.71 -1.75
C ALA A 285 -16.51 -40.49 -2.88
N SER A 286 -16.64 -39.91 -4.07
CA SER A 286 -17.32 -40.49 -5.23
C SER A 286 -16.38 -41.21 -6.21
N GLY A 287 -15.07 -40.94 -6.13
CA GLY A 287 -14.05 -41.64 -6.91
C GLY A 287 -12.85 -40.75 -7.26
N SER A 288 -12.02 -41.22 -8.20
CA SER A 288 -10.87 -40.48 -8.72
C SER A 288 -11.05 -40.19 -10.22
N TRP A 289 -10.79 -38.94 -10.63
CA TRP A 289 -10.72 -38.51 -12.03
C TRP A 289 -9.51 -37.60 -12.22
N ALA A 290 -9.30 -37.09 -13.43
CA ALA A 290 -8.28 -36.09 -13.71
C ALA A 290 -8.94 -34.83 -14.28
N GLU A 291 -8.54 -33.68 -13.75
CA GLU A 291 -8.97 -32.36 -14.22
C GLU A 291 -7.85 -31.74 -15.06
N SER A 292 -8.19 -31.19 -16.22
CA SER A 292 -7.23 -30.47 -17.05
C SER A 292 -7.14 -29.02 -16.59
N VAL A 293 -5.96 -28.59 -16.15
CA VAL A 293 -5.70 -27.22 -15.68
C VAL A 293 -4.48 -26.63 -16.36
N TYR A 294 -4.38 -25.30 -16.37
CA TYR A 294 -3.18 -24.60 -16.82
C TYR A 294 -2.31 -24.21 -15.61
N LEU A 295 -0.99 -24.24 -15.80
CA LEU A 295 0.01 -23.89 -14.79
C LEU A 295 0.82 -22.67 -15.25
N PRO A 296 1.38 -21.87 -14.33
CA PRO A 296 2.38 -20.85 -14.68
C PRO A 296 3.59 -21.47 -15.39
N GLN A 297 4.22 -20.69 -16.28
CA GLN A 297 5.42 -21.12 -17.00
C GLN A 297 6.72 -20.92 -16.21
N ALA A 298 6.68 -20.11 -15.14
CA ALA A 298 7.83 -19.78 -14.32
C ALA A 298 7.50 -19.92 -12.82
N PRO A 299 8.50 -20.23 -11.97
CA PRO A 299 8.28 -20.34 -10.53
C PRO A 299 7.91 -19.01 -9.87
N ALA A 300 8.33 -17.88 -10.44
CA ALA A 300 7.87 -16.55 -10.09
C ALA A 300 8.05 -15.60 -11.28
N SER A 301 7.21 -14.57 -11.34
CA SER A 301 7.22 -13.54 -12.36
C SER A 301 7.64 -12.19 -11.76
N PRO A 302 8.74 -11.60 -12.20
CA PRO A 302 9.23 -10.31 -11.71
C PRO A 302 8.52 -9.12 -12.38
N LEU A 303 8.25 -8.08 -11.60
CA LEU A 303 7.74 -6.79 -12.01
C LEU A 303 8.47 -5.72 -11.20
N ALA A 304 8.93 -4.65 -11.85
CA ALA A 304 9.54 -3.53 -11.13
C ALA A 304 8.79 -2.24 -11.37
N CYS A 305 8.85 -1.33 -10.39
CA CYS A 305 8.25 -0.01 -10.43
C CYS A 305 9.27 1.04 -10.02
N THR A 306 9.22 2.21 -10.66
CA THR A 306 9.85 3.44 -10.16
C THR A 306 8.78 4.29 -9.46
N ASP A 307 9.13 4.90 -8.32
CA ASP A 307 8.27 5.78 -7.53
C ASP A 307 8.92 7.15 -7.38
N GLN A 308 8.24 8.15 -7.91
CA GLN A 308 8.70 9.53 -7.92
C GLN A 308 7.70 10.44 -7.23
N HIS A 309 8.23 11.45 -6.56
CA HIS A 309 7.46 12.45 -5.86
C HIS A 309 7.89 13.85 -6.26
N GLN A 310 6.97 14.80 -6.17
CA GLN A 310 7.25 16.21 -6.37
C GLN A 310 6.41 17.03 -5.40
N PHE A 311 7.03 18.05 -4.81
CA PHE A 311 6.39 18.98 -3.90
C PHE A 311 6.48 20.39 -4.46
N CYS A 312 5.38 21.14 -4.38
CA CYS A 312 5.31 22.51 -4.87
C CYS A 312 4.64 23.43 -3.86
N THR A 313 5.01 24.71 -3.93
CA THR A 313 4.28 25.78 -3.29
C THR A 313 3.08 26.18 -4.14
N THR A 314 2.10 26.79 -3.50
CA THR A 314 0.93 27.41 -4.14
C THR A 314 1.05 28.94 -4.15
N ASP A 315 2.26 29.45 -3.95
CA ASP A 315 2.55 30.87 -4.15
C ASP A 315 2.25 31.31 -5.59
N TYR A 316 2.25 32.63 -5.83
CA TYR A 316 1.80 33.24 -7.08
C TYR A 316 2.41 32.67 -8.37
N SER A 317 3.50 31.90 -8.31
CA SER A 317 4.13 31.22 -9.46
C SER A 317 3.98 29.70 -9.49
N GLY A 318 3.44 29.05 -8.45
CA GLY A 318 3.30 27.59 -8.41
C GLY A 318 4.64 26.86 -8.52
N THR A 319 5.62 27.27 -7.72
CA THR A 319 7.01 26.82 -7.85
C THR A 319 7.17 25.39 -7.33
N CYS A 320 7.78 24.51 -8.11
CA CYS A 320 7.96 23.10 -7.77
C CYS A 320 9.43 22.73 -7.54
N GLY A 321 9.66 21.78 -6.62
CA GLY A 321 10.91 21.04 -6.55
C GLY A 321 11.05 20.02 -7.70
N PRO A 322 12.14 19.24 -7.72
CA PRO A 322 12.33 18.19 -8.71
C PRO A 322 11.27 17.08 -8.57
N LEU A 323 11.01 16.36 -9.67
CA LEU A 323 10.33 15.07 -9.65
C LEU A 323 11.40 14.00 -9.45
N ASP A 324 11.46 13.43 -8.25
CA ASP A 324 12.61 12.64 -7.78
C ASP A 324 12.17 11.54 -6.80
N SER A 325 13.11 10.75 -6.25
CA SER A 325 12.85 9.84 -5.12
C SER A 325 12.20 10.59 -3.96
N MET A 326 11.51 9.90 -3.04
CA MET A 326 10.78 10.59 -1.97
C MET A 326 11.69 11.53 -1.17
N ARG A 327 12.92 11.09 -0.89
CA ARG A 327 13.90 11.86 -0.13
C ARG A 327 14.48 13.02 -0.89
N ASP A 328 14.86 12.80 -2.14
CA ASP A 328 15.48 13.85 -2.95
C ASP A 328 14.44 14.89 -3.38
N ALA A 329 13.19 14.48 -3.58
CA ALA A 329 12.05 15.37 -3.82
C ALA A 329 11.80 16.30 -2.62
N ILE A 330 11.84 15.77 -1.39
CA ILE A 330 11.68 16.57 -0.18
C ILE A 330 12.88 17.49 0.04
N ALA A 331 14.10 16.99 -0.15
CA ALA A 331 15.31 17.79 -0.04
C ALA A 331 15.35 18.92 -1.07
N GLY A 332 15.00 18.63 -2.33
CA GLY A 332 14.95 19.59 -3.43
C GLY A 332 13.84 20.63 -3.30
N ALA A 333 12.73 20.28 -2.64
CA ALA A 333 11.65 21.22 -2.36
C ALA A 333 11.86 22.06 -1.08
N ALA A 334 12.70 21.61 -0.14
CA ALA A 334 12.91 22.27 1.15
C ALA A 334 13.21 23.78 1.06
N PRO A 335 14.07 24.28 0.14
CA PRO A 335 14.33 25.71 0.01
C PRO A 335 13.09 26.54 -0.34
N LEU A 336 12.10 25.96 -1.03
CA LEU A 336 10.84 26.63 -1.37
C LEU A 336 10.00 26.93 -0.12
N PHE A 337 10.24 26.19 0.96
CA PHE A 337 9.53 26.31 2.24
C PHE A 337 10.38 26.97 3.34
N ASN A 338 11.44 27.70 2.96
CA ASN A 338 12.37 28.36 3.89
C ASN A 338 12.96 27.40 4.93
N THR A 339 13.34 26.20 4.49
CA THR A 339 13.96 25.20 5.34
C THR A 339 15.01 24.38 4.58
N THR A 340 15.67 23.46 5.27
CA THR A 340 16.63 22.51 4.71
C THR A 340 16.21 21.09 5.04
N TYR A 341 16.73 20.11 4.29
CA TYR A 341 16.48 18.69 4.60
C TYR A 341 16.91 18.32 6.03
N ALA A 342 18.04 18.88 6.51
CA ALA A 342 18.53 18.62 7.87
C ALA A 342 17.58 19.16 8.96
N GLU A 343 16.95 20.31 8.73
CA GLU A 343 15.95 20.86 9.65
C GLU A 343 14.66 20.04 9.64
N ILE A 344 14.23 19.56 8.46
CA ILE A 344 13.07 18.66 8.32
C ILE A 344 13.33 17.35 9.06
N SER A 345 14.50 16.74 8.87
CA SER A 345 14.85 15.45 9.48
C SER A 345 15.00 15.52 11.00
N ASN A 346 15.43 16.67 11.52
CA ASN A 346 15.61 16.89 12.96
C ASN A 346 14.38 17.54 13.63
N ASP A 347 13.31 17.83 12.87
CA ASP A 347 12.12 18.54 13.34
C ASP A 347 12.42 19.88 14.03
N THR A 348 13.36 20.65 13.45
CA THR A 348 13.84 21.93 14.02
C THR A 348 13.36 23.14 13.20
N ALA A 349 12.16 23.07 12.63
CA ALA A 349 11.61 24.15 11.83
C ALA A 349 11.46 25.45 12.64
N THR A 350 11.90 26.58 12.07
CA THR A 350 11.92 27.89 12.76
C THR A 350 10.84 28.86 12.29
N THR A 351 10.13 28.56 11.21
CA THR A 351 9.03 29.36 10.66
C THR A 351 7.77 28.51 10.49
N GLU A 352 6.59 29.14 10.47
CA GLU A 352 5.32 28.42 10.26
C GLU A 352 5.27 27.70 8.91
N LYS A 353 5.80 28.34 7.85
CA LYS A 353 5.90 27.73 6.51
C LYS A 353 6.77 26.48 6.52
N ALA A 354 7.94 26.56 7.17
CA ALA A 354 8.83 25.42 7.35
C ALA A 354 8.16 24.32 8.18
N ALA A 355 7.56 24.67 9.33
CA ALA A 355 6.92 23.70 10.23
C ALA A 355 5.76 22.96 9.55
N ARG A 356 4.96 23.65 8.73
CA ARG A 356 3.89 23.02 7.96
C ARG A 356 4.44 22.05 6.91
N PHE A 357 5.49 22.43 6.18
CA PHE A 357 6.12 21.54 5.21
C PHE A 357 6.79 20.34 5.90
N THR A 358 7.52 20.55 7.00
CA THR A 358 8.10 19.50 7.82
C THR A 358 7.03 18.52 8.30
N TYR A 359 5.93 19.01 8.86
CA TYR A 359 4.80 18.17 9.28
C TYR A 359 4.22 17.37 8.11
N PHE A 360 3.98 18.01 6.97
CA PHE A 360 3.44 17.37 5.78
C PHE A 360 4.38 16.28 5.26
N ALA A 361 5.64 16.62 5.00
CA ALA A 361 6.68 15.73 4.52
C ALA A 361 6.90 14.54 5.47
N ASN A 362 7.03 14.80 6.78
CA ASN A 362 7.21 13.76 7.79
C ASN A 362 5.96 12.89 7.96
N THR A 363 4.75 13.41 7.70
CA THR A 363 3.55 12.57 7.66
C THR A 363 3.62 11.56 6.52
N PHE A 364 4.09 11.98 5.33
CA PHE A 364 4.32 11.04 4.24
C PHE A 364 5.46 10.07 4.56
N PHE A 365 6.60 10.53 5.09
CA PHE A 365 7.70 9.63 5.44
C PHE A 365 7.37 8.63 6.56
N ALA A 366 6.80 9.11 7.66
CA ALA A 366 6.54 8.29 8.84
C ALA A 366 5.31 7.39 8.65
N THR A 367 4.39 7.77 7.77
CA THR A 367 3.07 7.12 7.70
C THR A 367 2.67 6.62 6.32
N SER A 368 3.33 7.04 5.23
CA SER A 368 3.18 6.38 3.93
C SER A 368 3.89 5.04 4.01
N ARG A 369 3.10 3.97 3.95
CA ARG A 369 3.67 2.65 3.72
C ARG A 369 3.89 2.58 2.22
N HIS A 370 5.15 2.66 1.81
CA HIS A 370 5.59 2.34 0.45
C HIS A 370 4.98 1.01 0.00
N ILE A 371 4.91 0.78 -1.32
CA ILE A 371 4.20 -0.37 -1.91
C ILE A 371 4.62 -1.70 -1.26
N VAL A 372 5.89 -1.85 -0.88
CA VAL A 372 6.43 -3.00 -0.16
C VAL A 372 5.68 -3.29 1.14
N GLY A 373 5.36 -2.25 1.93
CA GLY A 373 4.60 -2.38 3.16
C GLY A 373 3.15 -2.80 2.93
N ILE A 374 2.51 -2.27 1.88
CA ILE A 374 1.14 -2.63 1.47
C ILE A 374 1.12 -4.10 1.04
N LEU A 375 1.99 -4.48 0.10
CA LEU A 375 2.06 -5.84 -0.43
C LEU A 375 2.47 -6.85 0.63
N GLY A 376 3.42 -6.50 1.52
CA GLY A 376 3.83 -7.37 2.62
C GLY A 376 2.71 -7.63 3.64
N GLN A 377 1.87 -6.64 3.93
CA GLN A 377 0.76 -6.78 4.89
C GLN A 377 -0.50 -7.41 4.27
N MET A 378 -0.81 -7.09 3.01
CA MET A 378 -2.00 -7.57 2.32
C MET A 378 -1.77 -8.95 1.70
N GLY A 379 -0.54 -9.23 1.27
CA GLY A 379 -0.17 -10.44 0.54
C GLY A 379 -1.07 -10.62 -0.69
N PRO A 380 -1.58 -11.83 -0.97
CA PRO A 380 -2.41 -12.07 -2.15
C PRO A 380 -3.70 -11.23 -2.18
N ARG A 381 -4.19 -10.71 -1.04
CA ARG A 381 -5.38 -9.83 -0.98
C ARG A 381 -5.16 -8.49 -1.69
N ALA A 382 -3.94 -8.13 -2.02
CA ALA A 382 -3.64 -6.95 -2.84
C ALA A 382 -3.86 -7.20 -4.35
N LEU A 383 -4.17 -8.44 -4.77
CA LEU A 383 -4.44 -8.76 -6.17
C LEU A 383 -5.95 -8.69 -6.43
N MET A 384 -6.35 -7.94 -7.47
CA MET A 384 -7.72 -7.95 -7.96
C MET A 384 -8.11 -9.33 -8.50
N SER A 385 -7.14 -10.14 -8.95
CA SER A 385 -7.37 -11.52 -9.39
C SER A 385 -8.02 -12.42 -8.32
N GLN A 386 -7.93 -12.04 -7.03
CA GLN A 386 -8.57 -12.77 -5.94
C GLN A 386 -10.10 -12.85 -6.07
N GLN A 387 -10.72 -11.94 -6.82
CA GLN A 387 -12.17 -11.95 -7.03
C GLN A 387 -12.66 -13.19 -7.79
N THR A 388 -11.78 -13.82 -8.57
CA THR A 388 -12.08 -15.03 -9.33
C THR A 388 -11.26 -16.24 -8.88
N LEU A 389 -10.54 -16.14 -7.76
CA LEU A 389 -9.80 -17.24 -7.16
C LEU A 389 -10.67 -17.96 -6.12
N LEU A 390 -10.81 -19.28 -6.23
CA LEU A 390 -11.52 -20.10 -5.26
C LEU A 390 -10.74 -21.39 -5.00
N LEU A 391 -10.39 -21.66 -3.74
CA LEU A 391 -9.67 -22.88 -3.33
C LEU A 391 -8.42 -23.16 -4.18
N GLY A 392 -7.58 -22.14 -4.42
CA GLY A 392 -6.39 -22.28 -5.26
C GLY A 392 -6.66 -22.48 -6.76
N TYR A 393 -7.93 -22.42 -7.19
CA TYR A 393 -8.34 -22.50 -8.58
C TYR A 393 -8.69 -21.10 -9.09
N GLN A 394 -7.88 -20.58 -10.00
CA GLN A 394 -8.03 -19.27 -10.60
C GLN A 394 -8.99 -19.39 -11.79
N GLY A 395 -10.13 -18.70 -11.69
CA GLY A 395 -11.03 -18.47 -12.82
C GLY A 395 -10.43 -17.51 -13.85
N PRO A 396 -11.17 -17.21 -14.93
CA PRO A 396 -10.69 -16.36 -16.02
C PRO A 396 -10.13 -15.02 -15.53
N LEU A 397 -9.01 -14.61 -16.11
CA LEU A 397 -8.37 -13.31 -15.87
C LEU A 397 -8.47 -12.43 -17.11
N ALA A 398 -8.48 -11.12 -16.91
CA ALA A 398 -8.36 -10.18 -18.01
C ALA A 398 -6.96 -10.26 -18.65
N LEU A 399 -6.85 -9.89 -19.93
CA LEU A 399 -5.56 -9.86 -20.66
C LEU A 399 -4.56 -8.89 -20.05
N ASN A 400 -5.03 -7.91 -19.27
CA ASN A 400 -4.23 -6.93 -18.55
C ASN A 400 -4.48 -6.97 -17.04
N GLN A 401 -4.72 -8.16 -16.49
CA GLN A 401 -4.95 -8.37 -15.08
C GLN A 401 -3.85 -7.74 -14.22
N TRP A 402 -2.58 -7.91 -14.58
CA TRP A 402 -1.46 -7.33 -13.84
C TRP A 402 -1.54 -5.80 -13.73
N GLN A 403 -2.01 -5.11 -14.77
CA GLN A 403 -2.22 -3.67 -14.75
C GLN A 403 -3.37 -3.29 -13.82
N LEU A 404 -4.41 -4.13 -13.73
CA LEU A 404 -5.52 -3.94 -12.80
C LEU A 404 -5.07 -4.16 -11.36
N ASP A 405 -4.19 -5.14 -11.11
CA ASP A 405 -3.60 -5.37 -9.79
C ASP A 405 -2.74 -4.18 -9.37
N VAL A 406 -1.83 -3.70 -10.23
CA VAL A 406 -1.01 -2.51 -9.95
C VAL A 406 -1.85 -1.25 -9.75
N SER A 407 -2.95 -1.09 -10.50
CA SER A 407 -3.87 0.04 -10.32
C SER A 407 -4.66 -0.03 -9.01
N HIS A 408 -4.75 -1.20 -8.40
CA HIS A 408 -5.47 -1.43 -7.15
C HIS A 408 -4.60 -1.21 -5.91
N TRP A 409 -3.28 -1.40 -6.03
CA TRP A 409 -2.29 -1.08 -5.01
C TRP A 409 -2.30 0.41 -4.67
#